data_AF-B9VL80-F1
#
_entry.id   AF-B9VL80-F1
#
_cell.length_a   1.000
_cell.length_b   1.000
_cell.length_c   1.000
_cell.angle_alpha   90.00
_cell.angle_beta   90.00
_cell.angle_gamma   90.00
#
_symmetry.space_group_name_H-M   'P 1'
#
loop_
_entity.id
_entity.type
_entity.pdbx_description
1 polymer ?
#
loop_
_entity_poly.entity_id
_entity_poly.type
_entity_poly.pdbx_seq_one_letter_code
_entity_poly.pdbx_strand_id
1 'polypeptide(L)'
;MIDKRKEEGPQGKQGPPAEAPLCLRPLLAGILHQKKKKRKKEKKKKRKKEKKKKRKKEKKKKRKKEKKKKRKKEKKKKRKKEKKKKRKNMKLAVYGKGGIGKSTVSCNLSIALARRGKKVLQIGCDPKHDSTFTLTGFLIPTIIDTLQAKDYHYEDIWPEDVIYKGYGGVSCVEAGGPPAGAGCGGYVVGETVKLLKELNAFYEYDVILFDVLGDVVCGGFAAPLNYADYCLIVTDNGFDALFAANRIGASIREKSRSHPLRCAGLIGNRSSQRDLIDKYVEHCPMPILEVLPLIEDIRISRVKAQTIFELAESNPELEEVCDFYLNIGDQILSGPEGVVPKELMDRELFSLLSDYYLNKTSQEETQNETDFLMV
;
A
#
# COMPACT_ATOMS: atom_id res chain seq x y z
N MET A 1 66.06 25.49 -11.32
CA MET A 1 66.75 24.61 -12.29
C MET A 1 65.75 24.32 -13.39
N ILE A 2 65.68 25.02 -14.52
CA ILE A 2 66.71 25.23 -15.55
C ILE A 2 66.68 26.71 -16.00
N ASP A 3 67.84 27.18 -16.43
CA ASP A 3 68.33 28.56 -16.48
C ASP A 3 68.52 29.03 -17.95
N LYS A 4 68.40 30.35 -18.17
CA LYS A 4 68.91 31.17 -19.31
C LYS A 4 68.41 30.81 -20.73
N ARG A 5 68.19 31.75 -21.66
CA ARG A 5 69.03 32.89 -22.04
C ARG A 5 68.21 34.07 -22.56
N LYS A 6 68.58 35.25 -22.08
CA LYS A 6 68.47 36.52 -22.77
C LYS A 6 69.46 36.51 -23.93
N GLU A 7 69.06 37.01 -25.09
CA GLU A 7 69.98 37.54 -26.10
C GLU A 7 69.63 39.01 -26.32
N GLU A 8 70.63 39.84 -26.09
CA GLU A 8 70.67 41.27 -26.36
C GLU A 8 71.48 41.50 -27.65
N GLY A 9 71.04 42.50 -28.42
CA GLY A 9 71.90 43.28 -29.32
C GLY A 9 71.59 43.13 -30.82
N PRO A 10 71.88 44.15 -31.65
CA PRO A 10 72.67 45.35 -31.35
C PRO A 10 71.92 46.68 -31.54
N GLN A 11 72.43 47.70 -30.84
CA GLN A 11 72.17 49.11 -31.05
C GLN A 11 72.66 49.54 -32.44
N GLY A 12 71.74 49.95 -33.31
CA GLY A 12 72.01 50.57 -34.60
C GLY A 12 71.74 52.08 -34.53
N LYS A 13 72.75 52.85 -34.93
CA LYS A 13 72.93 54.30 -34.79
C LYS A 13 71.77 55.14 -35.36
N GLN A 14 71.48 56.24 -34.67
CA GLN A 14 70.64 57.35 -35.14
C GLN A 14 71.32 58.05 -36.31
N GLY A 15 70.73 57.99 -37.51
CA GLY A 15 70.89 59.02 -38.54
C GLY A 15 69.75 60.04 -38.40
N PRO A 16 69.97 61.34 -38.67
CA PRO A 16 68.92 62.34 -38.58
C PRO A 16 67.81 62.01 -39.57
N PRO A 17 66.52 62.22 -39.22
CA PRO A 17 65.44 61.97 -40.16
C PRO A 17 65.55 62.99 -41.29
N ALA A 18 65.73 62.51 -42.51
CA ALA A 18 65.58 63.33 -43.70
C ALA A 18 64.19 64.00 -43.64
N GLU A 19 64.18 65.33 -43.64
CA GLU A 19 62.94 66.10 -43.68
C GLU A 19 62.20 65.78 -44.98
N ALA A 20 61.04 65.14 -44.83
CA ALA A 20 60.15 64.88 -45.96
C ALA A 20 59.59 66.22 -46.48
N PRO A 21 59.48 66.40 -47.82
CA PRO A 21 59.03 67.66 -48.41
C PRO A 21 57.65 68.09 -47.90
N LEU A 22 57.46 69.41 -47.72
CA LEU A 22 56.25 70.06 -47.19
C LEU A 22 54.96 69.84 -48.01
N CYS A 23 54.97 68.99 -49.04
CA CYS A 23 53.81 68.71 -49.91
C CYS A 23 53.07 67.39 -49.58
N LEU A 24 53.47 66.62 -48.54
CA LEU A 24 52.88 65.30 -48.22
C LEU A 24 52.17 65.19 -46.85
N ARG A 25 52.10 66.27 -46.06
CA ARG A 25 51.50 66.27 -44.71
C ARG A 25 49.98 65.94 -44.66
N PRO A 26 49.13 66.37 -45.62
CA PRO A 26 47.70 66.03 -45.60
C PRO A 26 47.43 64.53 -45.87
N LEU A 27 48.26 63.91 -46.73
CA LEU A 27 48.16 62.49 -47.10
C LEU A 27 48.55 61.57 -45.93
N LEU A 28 49.65 61.87 -45.22
CA LEU A 28 50.08 61.08 -44.04
C LEU A 28 49.11 61.20 -42.85
N ALA A 29 48.55 62.39 -42.60
CA ALA A 29 47.58 62.61 -41.51
C ALA A 29 46.25 61.86 -41.76
N GLY A 30 45.77 61.84 -43.00
CA GLY A 30 44.59 61.07 -43.42
C GLY A 30 44.79 59.56 -43.24
N ILE A 31 45.95 59.03 -43.62
CA ILE A 31 46.31 57.61 -43.46
C ILE A 31 46.43 57.23 -41.96
N LEU A 32 47.01 58.08 -41.12
CA LEU A 32 47.10 57.86 -39.67
C LEU A 32 45.73 57.92 -38.97
N HIS A 33 44.85 58.84 -39.37
CA HIS A 33 43.50 58.95 -38.84
C HIS A 33 42.63 57.74 -39.25
N GLN A 34 42.73 57.30 -40.50
CA GLN A 34 42.08 56.07 -40.97
C GLN A 34 42.61 54.83 -40.24
N LYS A 35 43.94 54.68 -40.07
CA LYS A 35 44.55 53.58 -39.31
C LYS A 35 44.10 53.57 -37.84
N LYS A 36 44.01 54.72 -37.17
CA LYS A 36 43.49 54.84 -35.78
C LYS A 36 41.99 54.47 -35.68
N LYS A 37 41.15 54.91 -36.63
CA LYS A 37 39.73 54.51 -36.71
C LYS A 37 39.57 53.00 -36.96
N LYS A 38 40.37 52.41 -37.85
CA LYS A 38 40.38 50.96 -38.14
C LYS A 38 40.80 50.16 -36.88
N ARG A 39 41.87 50.56 -36.19
CA ARG A 39 42.32 49.96 -34.92
C ARG A 39 41.28 50.06 -33.79
N LYS A 40 40.60 51.22 -33.63
CA LYS A 40 39.50 51.38 -32.65
C LYS A 40 38.31 50.47 -32.98
N LYS A 41 37.91 50.37 -34.26
CA LYS A 41 36.84 49.45 -34.72
C LYS A 41 37.21 47.99 -34.46
N GLU A 42 38.45 47.57 -34.72
CA GLU A 42 38.93 46.22 -34.42
C GLU A 42 38.97 45.90 -32.92
N LYS A 43 39.47 46.81 -32.08
CA LYS A 43 39.44 46.64 -30.61
C LYS A 43 38.01 46.52 -30.09
N LYS A 44 37.06 47.31 -30.61
CA LYS A 44 35.63 47.23 -30.25
C LYS A 44 35.00 45.90 -30.70
N LYS A 45 35.35 45.40 -31.90
CA LYS A 45 34.94 44.07 -32.39
C LYS A 45 35.52 42.93 -31.51
N LYS A 46 36.81 43.00 -31.12
CA LYS A 46 37.45 42.02 -30.21
C LYS A 46 36.76 41.99 -28.83
N ARG A 47 36.54 43.15 -28.20
CA ARG A 47 35.82 43.25 -26.90
C ARG A 47 34.38 42.71 -26.98
N LYS A 48 33.64 42.98 -28.07
CA LYS A 48 32.30 42.40 -28.29
C LYS A 48 32.35 40.87 -28.45
N LYS A 49 33.35 40.33 -29.17
CA LYS A 49 33.57 38.87 -29.30
C LYS A 49 33.87 38.22 -27.95
N GLU A 50 34.70 38.83 -27.11
CA GLU A 50 35.01 38.33 -25.76
C GLU A 50 33.81 38.35 -24.82
N LYS A 51 33.03 39.44 -24.78
CA LYS A 51 31.78 39.50 -24.00
C LYS A 51 30.78 38.44 -24.45
N LYS A 52 30.62 38.20 -25.76
CA LYS A 52 29.81 37.09 -26.30
C LYS A 52 30.34 35.72 -25.85
N LYS A 53 31.67 35.50 -25.87
CA LYS A 53 32.29 34.25 -25.37
C LYS A 53 32.05 34.04 -23.87
N LYS A 54 32.19 35.07 -23.02
CA LYS A 54 31.90 34.99 -21.57
C LYS A 54 30.43 34.66 -21.29
N ARG A 55 29.48 35.36 -21.92
CA ARG A 55 28.04 35.07 -21.81
C ARG A 55 27.68 33.64 -22.26
N LYS A 56 28.29 33.14 -23.34
CA LYS A 56 28.11 31.74 -23.79
C LYS A 56 28.65 30.74 -22.75
N LYS A 57 29.80 31.02 -22.12
CA LYS A 57 30.38 30.18 -21.05
C LYS A 57 29.47 30.14 -19.80
N GLU A 58 28.91 31.27 -19.37
CA GLU A 58 27.97 31.33 -18.25
C GLU A 58 26.67 30.59 -18.51
N LYS A 59 26.05 30.78 -19.69
CA LYS A 59 24.85 30.03 -20.09
C LYS A 59 25.12 28.51 -20.11
N LYS A 60 26.29 28.08 -20.60
CA LYS A 60 26.71 26.66 -20.55
C LYS A 60 26.85 26.17 -19.09
N LYS A 61 27.43 26.97 -18.19
CA LYS A 61 27.55 26.62 -16.75
C LYS A 61 26.17 26.49 -16.07
N LYS A 62 25.23 27.42 -16.31
CA LYS A 62 23.85 27.35 -15.77
C LYS A 62 23.11 26.10 -16.26
N ARG A 63 23.12 25.83 -17.57
CA ARG A 63 22.52 24.60 -18.16
C ARG A 63 23.13 23.32 -17.57
N LYS A 64 24.45 23.28 -17.34
CA LYS A 64 25.11 22.13 -16.69
C LYS A 64 24.64 21.96 -15.23
N LYS A 65 24.48 23.04 -14.45
CA LYS A 65 23.97 22.98 -13.07
C LYS A 65 22.51 22.47 -13.02
N GLU A 66 21.64 22.94 -13.90
CA GLU A 66 20.24 22.47 -13.99
C GLU A 66 20.15 20.99 -14.38
N LYS A 67 20.91 20.56 -15.40
CA LYS A 67 20.99 19.14 -15.76
C LYS A 67 21.50 18.28 -14.60
N LYS A 68 22.47 18.76 -13.81
CA LYS A 68 22.98 18.06 -12.62
C LYS A 68 21.91 17.97 -11.51
N LYS A 69 21.12 19.04 -11.29
CA LYS A 69 19.97 19.03 -10.35
C LYS A 69 18.86 18.07 -10.79
N LYS A 70 18.47 18.07 -12.08
CA LYS A 70 17.48 17.12 -12.63
C LYS A 70 17.93 15.66 -12.47
N ARG A 71 19.17 15.33 -12.86
CA ARG A 71 19.76 13.99 -12.66
C ARG A 71 19.82 13.57 -11.20
N LYS A 72 20.11 14.47 -10.26
CA LYS A 72 20.08 14.17 -8.82
C LYS A 72 18.65 13.88 -8.34
N LYS A 73 17.64 14.64 -8.77
CA LYS A 73 16.22 14.37 -8.46
C LYS A 73 15.77 13.01 -9.00
N GLU A 74 16.10 12.69 -10.26
CA GLU A 74 15.81 11.38 -10.87
C GLU A 74 16.50 10.23 -10.14
N LYS A 75 17.80 10.35 -9.82
CA LYS A 75 18.52 9.33 -9.03
C LYS A 75 17.91 9.15 -7.64
N LYS A 76 17.46 10.23 -6.99
CA LYS A 76 16.77 10.15 -5.68
C LYS A 76 15.40 9.48 -5.80
N LYS A 77 14.64 9.74 -6.88
CA LYS A 77 13.39 9.03 -7.21
C LYS A 77 13.64 7.55 -7.50
N LYS A 78 14.66 7.21 -8.31
CA LYS A 78 15.04 5.81 -8.62
C LYS A 78 15.48 5.06 -7.36
N ARG A 79 16.34 5.64 -6.52
CA ARG A 79 16.74 5.03 -5.23
C ARG A 79 15.57 4.86 -4.26
N LYS A 80 14.62 5.80 -4.22
CA LYS A 80 13.38 5.64 -3.44
C LYS A 80 12.50 4.51 -4.01
N LYS A 81 12.37 4.42 -5.34
CA LYS A 81 11.66 3.31 -6.02
C LYS A 81 12.33 1.97 -5.75
N GLU A 82 13.66 1.86 -5.82
CA GLU A 82 14.42 0.63 -5.50
C GLU A 82 14.33 0.26 -4.03
N LYS A 83 14.38 1.23 -3.10
CA LYS A 83 14.15 0.97 -1.67
C LYS A 83 12.70 0.54 -1.39
N LYS A 84 11.69 1.14 -2.04
CA LYS A 84 10.30 0.68 -2.00
C LYS A 84 10.18 -0.75 -2.57
N LYS A 85 10.87 -1.06 -3.67
CA LYS A 85 10.91 -2.40 -4.28
C LYS A 85 11.52 -3.49 -3.40
N LYS A 86 12.27 -3.11 -2.34
CA LYS A 86 12.91 -4.03 -1.38
C LYS A 86 12.10 -4.26 -0.09
N ARG A 87 11.07 -3.45 0.20
CA ARG A 87 10.11 -3.78 1.27
C ARG A 87 9.09 -4.74 0.68
N LYS A 88 9.00 -5.95 1.21
CA LYS A 88 7.94 -6.89 0.85
C LYS A 88 6.65 -6.38 1.48
N ASN A 89 5.72 -5.94 0.66
CA ASN A 89 4.39 -5.52 1.11
C ASN A 89 3.60 -6.79 1.44
N MET A 90 3.04 -6.84 2.64
CA MET A 90 2.24 -7.97 3.10
C MET A 90 0.79 -7.78 2.66
N LYS A 91 0.21 -8.80 2.03
CA LYS A 91 -1.18 -8.78 1.60
C LYS A 91 -1.97 -9.84 2.34
N LEU A 92 -3.02 -9.42 3.03
CA LEU A 92 -3.88 -10.26 3.85
C LEU A 92 -5.26 -10.30 3.21
N ALA A 93 -5.90 -11.46 3.17
CA ALA A 93 -7.31 -11.55 2.84
C ALA A 93 -8.08 -12.17 4.01
N VAL A 94 -9.18 -11.54 4.40
CA VAL A 94 -10.03 -11.95 5.51
C VAL A 94 -11.32 -12.53 4.94
N TYR A 95 -11.58 -13.79 5.25
CA TYR A 95 -12.77 -14.53 4.85
C TYR A 95 -13.47 -15.15 6.08
N GLY A 96 -14.63 -15.76 5.88
CA GLY A 96 -15.46 -16.34 6.93
C GLY A 96 -16.95 -16.22 6.60
N LYS A 97 -17.80 -16.93 7.35
CA LYS A 97 -19.27 -16.92 7.17
C LYS A 97 -19.85 -15.48 7.15
N GLY A 98 -20.93 -15.27 6.42
CA GLY A 98 -21.73 -14.04 6.47
C GLY A 98 -22.12 -13.68 7.92
N GLY A 99 -21.96 -12.42 8.30
CA GLY A 99 -22.31 -11.94 9.64
C GLY A 99 -21.37 -12.34 10.80
N ILE A 100 -20.32 -13.13 10.53
CA ILE A 100 -19.39 -13.63 11.57
C ILE A 100 -18.52 -12.53 12.21
N GLY A 101 -18.46 -11.33 11.60
CA GLY A 101 -17.67 -10.20 12.09
C GLY A 101 -16.37 -9.91 11.33
N LYS A 102 -16.22 -10.37 10.08
CA LYS A 102 -15.04 -10.11 9.23
C LYS A 102 -14.64 -8.64 9.19
N SER A 103 -15.56 -7.74 8.89
CA SER A 103 -15.29 -6.30 8.80
C SER A 103 -14.90 -5.68 10.14
N THR A 104 -15.53 -6.14 11.23
CA THR A 104 -15.17 -5.75 12.58
C THR A 104 -13.73 -6.15 12.91
N VAL A 105 -13.35 -7.40 12.62
CA VAL A 105 -11.98 -7.89 12.80
C VAL A 105 -11.02 -7.13 11.89
N SER A 106 -11.37 -6.92 10.63
CA SER A 106 -10.55 -6.24 9.62
C SER A 106 -10.21 -4.80 10.02
N CYS A 107 -11.20 -4.01 10.44
CA CYS A 107 -10.97 -2.63 10.88
C CYS A 107 -10.04 -2.56 12.09
N ASN A 108 -10.33 -3.34 13.12
CA ASN A 108 -9.52 -3.32 14.34
C ASN A 108 -8.12 -3.88 14.10
N LEU A 109 -7.98 -4.94 13.30
CA LEU A 109 -6.67 -5.47 12.89
C LEU A 109 -5.88 -4.45 12.06
N SER A 110 -6.54 -3.70 11.15
CA SER A 110 -5.89 -2.62 10.40
C SER A 110 -5.32 -1.55 11.33
N ILE A 111 -6.03 -1.20 12.41
CA ILE A 111 -5.53 -0.25 13.42
C ILE A 111 -4.40 -0.85 14.25
N ALA A 112 -4.51 -2.13 14.67
CA ALA A 112 -3.45 -2.82 15.37
C ALA A 112 -2.13 -2.80 14.59
N LEU A 113 -2.19 -3.15 13.29
CA LEU A 113 -1.06 -3.10 12.38
C LEU A 113 -0.51 -1.67 12.19
N ALA A 114 -1.40 -0.67 12.12
CA ALA A 114 -1.02 0.74 12.03
C ALA A 114 -0.32 1.24 13.30
N ARG A 115 -0.81 0.86 14.49
CA ARG A 115 -0.18 1.14 15.79
C ARG A 115 1.21 0.48 15.90
N ARG A 116 1.44 -0.63 15.21
CA ARG A 116 2.77 -1.25 15.00
C ARG A 116 3.61 -0.59 13.90
N GLY A 117 3.24 0.64 13.50
CA GLY A 117 4.00 1.49 12.58
C GLY A 117 3.90 1.11 11.11
N LYS A 118 2.94 0.27 10.72
CA LYS A 118 2.72 -0.12 9.33
C LYS A 118 1.80 0.88 8.63
N LYS A 119 2.08 1.16 7.36
CA LYS A 119 1.11 1.83 6.49
C LYS A 119 0.10 0.81 6.00
N VAL A 120 -1.15 0.93 6.41
CA VAL A 120 -2.21 -0.04 6.12
C VAL A 120 -3.21 0.53 5.12
N LEU A 121 -3.60 -0.29 4.14
CA LEU A 121 -4.74 -0.07 3.25
C LEU A 121 -5.75 -1.20 3.46
N GLN A 122 -6.96 -0.87 3.88
CA GLN A 122 -8.09 -1.80 3.91
C GLN A 122 -8.96 -1.60 2.67
N ILE A 123 -9.35 -2.71 2.04
CA ILE A 123 -10.17 -2.75 0.83
C ILE A 123 -11.40 -3.61 1.15
N GLY A 124 -12.56 -2.98 1.26
CA GLY A 124 -13.84 -3.66 1.36
C GLY A 124 -14.21 -4.29 0.02
N CYS A 125 -14.35 -5.62 0.01
CA CYS A 125 -14.67 -6.44 -1.16
C CYS A 125 -16.04 -7.09 -0.99
N ASP A 126 -17.04 -6.29 -0.60
CA ASP A 126 -18.41 -6.70 -0.33
C ASP A 126 -19.38 -5.70 -1.00
N PRO A 127 -20.41 -6.14 -1.75
CA PRO A 127 -21.46 -5.26 -2.26
C PRO A 127 -22.13 -4.39 -1.19
N LYS A 128 -22.14 -4.82 0.08
CA LYS A 128 -22.68 -4.08 1.22
C LYS A 128 -21.87 -2.83 1.59
N HIS A 129 -20.63 -2.70 1.11
CA HIS A 129 -19.78 -1.50 1.20
C HIS A 129 -19.67 -0.84 2.58
N ASP A 130 -19.76 -1.63 3.66
CA ASP A 130 -19.69 -1.14 5.02
C ASP A 130 -18.46 -1.65 5.78
N SER A 131 -17.47 -2.20 5.06
CA SER A 131 -16.25 -2.78 5.62
C SER A 131 -15.48 -1.76 6.45
N THR A 132 -15.22 -0.59 5.87
CA THR A 132 -14.36 0.47 6.39
C THR A 132 -15.11 1.54 7.19
N PHE A 133 -16.43 1.41 7.34
CA PHE A 133 -17.28 2.41 7.98
C PHE A 133 -16.84 2.82 9.40
N THR A 134 -16.34 1.89 10.22
CA THR A 134 -15.84 2.22 11.56
C THR A 134 -14.46 2.89 11.56
N LEU A 135 -13.71 2.79 10.47
CA LEU A 135 -12.46 3.52 10.30
C LEU A 135 -12.72 4.96 9.88
N THR A 136 -13.75 5.20 9.07
CA THR A 136 -14.01 6.52 8.48
C THR A 136 -15.08 7.31 9.24
N GLY A 137 -15.95 6.65 10.01
CA GLY A 137 -17.10 7.25 10.70
C GLY A 137 -18.33 7.46 9.82
N PHE A 138 -18.24 7.15 8.53
CA PHE A 138 -19.32 7.28 7.54
C PHE A 138 -19.08 6.37 6.34
N LEU A 139 -20.12 6.12 5.53
CA LEU A 139 -20.00 5.33 4.30
C LEU A 139 -19.31 6.17 3.23
N ILE A 140 -18.08 5.78 2.87
CA ILE A 140 -17.32 6.45 1.81
C ILE A 140 -17.88 6.08 0.43
N PRO A 141 -17.75 6.96 -0.58
CA PRO A 141 -18.06 6.61 -1.96
C PRO A 141 -17.31 5.36 -2.41
N THR A 142 -18.01 4.47 -3.13
CA THR A 142 -17.43 3.22 -3.60
C THR A 142 -16.68 3.40 -4.92
N ILE A 143 -15.91 2.39 -5.31
CA ILE A 143 -15.27 2.34 -6.63
C ILE A 143 -16.32 2.39 -7.74
N ILE A 144 -17.44 1.68 -7.60
CA ILE A 144 -18.48 1.69 -8.62
C ILE A 144 -19.16 3.07 -8.72
N ASP A 145 -19.41 3.76 -7.61
CA ASP A 145 -19.96 5.12 -7.63
C ASP A 145 -19.01 6.09 -8.33
N THR A 146 -17.72 5.97 -8.05
CA THR A 146 -16.67 6.81 -8.66
C THR A 146 -16.55 6.54 -10.16
N LEU A 147 -16.59 5.27 -10.57
CA LEU A 147 -16.60 4.88 -11.99
C LEU A 147 -17.83 5.45 -12.69
N GLN A 148 -19.02 5.34 -12.10
CA GLN A 148 -20.25 5.90 -12.67
C GLN A 148 -20.18 7.42 -12.83
N ALA A 149 -19.65 8.14 -11.82
CA ALA A 149 -19.47 9.59 -11.89
C ALA A 149 -18.47 10.03 -12.98
N LYS A 150 -17.61 9.11 -13.43
CA LYS A 150 -16.60 9.31 -14.50
C LYS A 150 -16.98 8.62 -15.81
N ASP A 151 -18.23 8.19 -15.96
CA ASP A 151 -18.73 7.47 -17.14
C ASP A 151 -17.84 6.26 -17.53
N TYR A 152 -17.32 5.57 -16.51
CA TYR A 152 -16.44 4.40 -16.62
C TYR A 152 -15.10 4.65 -17.36
N HIS A 153 -14.65 5.89 -17.48
CA HIS A 153 -13.33 6.25 -17.98
C HIS A 153 -12.24 6.04 -16.90
N TYR A 154 -11.60 4.88 -16.91
CA TYR A 154 -10.55 4.49 -15.95
C TYR A 154 -9.37 5.48 -15.91
N GLU A 155 -9.05 6.09 -17.05
CA GLU A 155 -7.98 7.08 -17.21
C GLU A 155 -8.20 8.38 -16.42
N ASP A 156 -9.44 8.67 -16.03
CA ASP A 156 -9.82 9.88 -15.30
C ASP A 156 -9.91 9.68 -13.79
N ILE A 157 -9.60 8.46 -13.31
CA ILE A 157 -9.59 8.10 -11.89
C ILE A 157 -8.20 8.28 -11.31
N TRP A 158 -8.12 9.05 -10.22
CA TRP A 158 -6.91 9.22 -9.43
C TRP A 158 -7.02 8.48 -8.10
N PRO A 159 -5.89 8.10 -7.46
CA PRO A 159 -5.91 7.45 -6.15
C PRO A 159 -6.70 8.23 -5.09
N GLU A 160 -6.67 9.57 -5.16
CA GLU A 160 -7.35 10.46 -4.23
C GLU A 160 -8.88 10.43 -4.36
N ASP A 161 -9.41 9.98 -5.51
CA ASP A 161 -10.86 9.88 -5.74
C ASP A 161 -11.46 8.67 -5.00
N VAL A 162 -10.64 7.64 -4.77
CA VAL A 162 -11.08 6.32 -4.30
C VAL A 162 -10.47 5.88 -2.97
N ILE A 163 -9.35 6.47 -2.54
CA ILE A 163 -8.67 6.15 -1.29
C ILE A 163 -8.94 7.23 -0.24
N TYR A 164 -9.68 6.85 0.79
CA TYR A 164 -10.03 7.73 1.90
C TYR A 164 -9.13 7.48 3.10
N LYS A 165 -8.95 8.50 3.95
CA LYS A 165 -8.22 8.36 5.22
C LYS A 165 -9.21 8.11 6.36
N GLY A 166 -8.95 7.07 7.12
CA GLY A 166 -9.66 6.75 8.36
C GLY A 166 -8.80 6.97 9.60
N TYR A 167 -9.35 6.56 10.73
CA TYR A 167 -8.74 6.54 12.06
C TYR A 167 -7.40 5.79 12.06
N GLY A 168 -6.49 6.20 12.96
CA GLY A 168 -5.13 5.63 13.03
C GLY A 168 -4.27 5.80 11.78
N GLY A 169 -4.69 6.62 10.81
CA GLY A 169 -3.99 6.83 9.53
C GLY A 169 -4.16 5.69 8.52
N VAL A 170 -5.06 4.74 8.80
CA VAL A 170 -5.43 3.65 7.89
C VAL A 170 -6.09 4.24 6.65
N SER A 171 -5.77 3.70 5.48
CA SER A 171 -6.39 4.11 4.22
C SER A 171 -7.48 3.11 3.84
N CYS A 172 -8.58 3.61 3.30
CA CYS A 172 -9.82 2.86 3.12
C CYS A 172 -10.28 2.96 1.67
N VAL A 173 -10.76 1.84 1.12
CA VAL A 173 -11.42 1.74 -0.19
C VAL A 173 -12.61 0.81 -0.03
N GLU A 174 -13.74 1.13 -0.66
CA GLU A 174 -14.89 0.24 -0.78
C GLU A 174 -15.13 -0.10 -2.24
N ALA A 175 -15.15 -1.38 -2.61
CA ALA A 175 -15.47 -1.80 -3.97
C ALA A 175 -16.91 -1.41 -4.35
N GLY A 176 -17.84 -1.60 -3.42
CA GLY A 176 -19.26 -1.56 -3.70
C GLY A 176 -19.71 -2.75 -4.54
N GLY A 177 -20.91 -2.64 -5.07
CA GLY A 177 -21.49 -3.67 -5.90
C GLY A 177 -22.78 -3.19 -6.57
N PRO A 178 -23.32 -4.01 -7.47
CA PRO A 178 -24.64 -3.73 -8.02
C PRO A 178 -25.72 -3.81 -6.92
N PRO A 179 -26.90 -3.21 -7.13
CA PRO A 179 -28.01 -3.33 -6.21
C PRO A 179 -28.40 -4.79 -5.98
N ALA A 180 -28.93 -5.10 -4.80
CA ALA A 180 -29.33 -6.45 -4.44
C ALA A 180 -30.31 -7.04 -5.47
N GLY A 181 -30.04 -8.25 -5.93
CA GLY A 181 -30.83 -8.93 -6.97
C GLY A 181 -30.43 -8.62 -8.42
N ALA A 182 -29.40 -7.80 -8.65
CA ALA A 182 -28.92 -7.47 -9.99
C ALA A 182 -27.39 -7.61 -10.14
N GLY A 183 -26.94 -7.83 -11.38
CA GLY A 183 -25.51 -7.82 -11.75
C GLY A 183 -24.65 -8.92 -11.10
N CYS A 184 -23.34 -8.70 -11.07
CA CYS A 184 -22.37 -9.61 -10.46
C CYS A 184 -21.44 -8.84 -9.52
N GLY A 185 -21.64 -8.98 -8.21
CA GLY A 185 -20.75 -8.34 -7.21
C GLY A 185 -19.29 -8.78 -7.34
N GLY A 186 -19.06 -10.04 -7.70
CA GLY A 186 -17.70 -10.55 -7.94
C GLY A 186 -16.97 -9.81 -9.06
N TYR A 187 -17.67 -9.40 -10.12
CA TYR A 187 -17.05 -8.61 -11.21
C TYR A 187 -16.53 -7.26 -10.70
N VAL A 188 -17.32 -6.54 -9.89
CA VAL A 188 -16.93 -5.25 -9.30
C VAL A 188 -15.72 -5.39 -8.39
N VAL A 189 -15.65 -6.45 -7.59
CA VAL A 189 -14.47 -6.76 -6.75
C VAL A 189 -13.24 -7.03 -7.62
N GLY A 190 -13.38 -7.80 -8.70
CA GLY A 190 -12.29 -8.07 -9.65
C GLY A 190 -11.73 -6.80 -10.29
N GLU A 191 -12.60 -5.92 -10.81
CA GLU A 191 -12.20 -4.65 -11.40
C GLU A 191 -11.61 -3.69 -10.36
N THR A 192 -12.13 -3.67 -9.12
CA THR A 192 -11.55 -2.89 -8.02
C THR A 192 -10.09 -3.25 -7.77
N VAL A 193 -9.80 -4.56 -7.65
CA VAL A 193 -8.42 -5.05 -7.43
C VAL A 193 -7.51 -4.68 -8.60
N LYS A 194 -8.02 -4.73 -9.83
CA LYS A 194 -7.28 -4.36 -11.05
C LYS A 194 -7.00 -2.86 -11.11
N LEU A 195 -8.00 -2.01 -10.88
CA LEU A 195 -7.85 -0.56 -10.83
C LEU A 195 -6.82 -0.13 -9.78
N LEU A 196 -6.91 -0.65 -8.55
CA LEU A 196 -5.94 -0.32 -7.49
C LEU A 196 -4.50 -0.73 -7.83
N LYS A 197 -4.33 -1.80 -8.60
CA LYS A 197 -3.02 -2.23 -9.10
C LYS A 197 -2.48 -1.26 -10.17
N GLU A 198 -3.33 -0.80 -11.09
CA GLU A 198 -2.98 0.17 -12.14
C GLU A 198 -2.62 1.55 -11.54
N LEU A 199 -3.36 1.96 -10.51
CA LEU A 199 -3.09 3.15 -9.71
C LEU A 199 -1.80 3.05 -8.86
N ASN A 200 -1.11 1.90 -8.89
CA ASN A 200 0.08 1.60 -8.09
C ASN A 200 -0.14 1.69 -6.57
N ALA A 201 -1.38 1.64 -6.09
CA ALA A 201 -1.72 1.69 -4.67
C ALA A 201 -1.00 0.57 -3.90
N PHE A 202 -0.83 -0.60 -4.54
CA PHE A 202 -0.22 -1.77 -3.91
C PHE A 202 1.24 -1.57 -3.51
N TYR A 203 1.93 -0.54 -4.02
CA TYR A 203 3.33 -0.22 -3.71
C TYR A 203 3.49 0.95 -2.73
N GLU A 204 2.38 1.51 -2.24
CA GLU A 204 2.33 2.65 -1.31
C GLU A 204 2.32 2.21 0.15
N TYR A 205 1.75 1.04 0.43
CA TYR A 205 1.43 0.53 1.76
C TYR A 205 2.38 -0.60 2.18
N ASP A 206 2.63 -0.74 3.49
CA ASP A 206 3.40 -1.86 4.03
C ASP A 206 2.51 -3.10 4.20
N VAL A 207 1.21 -2.91 4.51
CA VAL A 207 0.19 -3.97 4.60
C VAL A 207 -1.06 -3.57 3.80
N ILE A 208 -1.64 -4.53 3.07
CA ILE A 208 -2.93 -4.39 2.39
C ILE A 208 -3.84 -5.49 2.90
N LEU A 209 -5.04 -5.14 3.35
CA LEU A 209 -6.02 -6.05 3.92
C LEU A 209 -7.28 -6.03 3.04
N PHE A 210 -7.60 -7.17 2.43
CA PHE A 210 -8.85 -7.39 1.72
C PHE A 210 -9.88 -7.98 2.69
N ASP A 211 -10.97 -7.27 2.95
CA ASP A 211 -12.12 -7.79 3.70
C ASP A 211 -13.16 -8.29 2.70
N VAL A 212 -13.36 -9.60 2.60
CA VAL A 212 -14.09 -10.21 1.49
C VAL A 212 -15.36 -10.89 1.95
N LEU A 213 -16.43 -10.75 1.18
CA LEU A 213 -17.64 -11.52 1.36
C LEU A 213 -17.33 -13.03 1.30
N GLY A 214 -17.60 -13.76 2.37
CA GLY A 214 -17.07 -15.11 2.57
C GLY A 214 -18.05 -16.26 2.42
N ASP A 215 -19.32 -15.99 2.08
CA ASP A 215 -20.30 -17.06 1.78
C ASP A 215 -20.05 -17.73 0.43
N VAL A 216 -19.43 -17.00 -0.51
CA VAL A 216 -19.11 -17.47 -1.84
C VAL A 216 -17.67 -17.12 -2.20
N VAL A 217 -16.86 -18.14 -2.51
CA VAL A 217 -15.48 -17.95 -2.98
C VAL A 217 -15.41 -18.29 -4.46
N CYS A 218 -16.20 -17.57 -5.27
CA CYS A 218 -16.28 -17.79 -6.72
C CYS A 218 -15.93 -16.52 -7.51
N GLY A 219 -15.54 -16.70 -8.77
CA GLY A 219 -15.28 -15.60 -9.70
C GLY A 219 -14.34 -14.54 -9.11
N GLY A 220 -14.78 -13.27 -9.16
CA GLY A 220 -13.97 -12.17 -8.66
C GLY A 220 -13.94 -12.01 -7.13
N PHE A 221 -14.82 -12.67 -6.37
CA PHE A 221 -14.64 -12.75 -4.91
C PHE A 221 -13.44 -13.60 -4.52
N ALA A 222 -12.94 -14.46 -5.42
CA ALA A 222 -11.67 -15.17 -5.24
C ALA A 222 -10.45 -14.37 -5.77
N ALA A 223 -10.65 -13.18 -6.36
CA ALA A 223 -9.56 -12.37 -6.90
C ALA A 223 -8.55 -11.95 -5.83
N PRO A 224 -8.96 -11.50 -4.61
CA PRO A 224 -8.02 -11.17 -3.53
C PRO A 224 -7.03 -12.29 -3.18
N LEU A 225 -7.47 -13.56 -3.23
CA LEU A 225 -6.65 -14.73 -2.94
C LEU A 225 -5.46 -14.90 -3.91
N ASN A 226 -5.58 -14.40 -5.15
CA ASN A 226 -4.47 -14.44 -6.11
C ASN A 226 -3.34 -13.44 -5.74
N TYR A 227 -3.62 -12.45 -4.88
CA TYR A 227 -2.67 -11.40 -4.52
C TYR A 227 -2.19 -11.50 -3.07
N ALA A 228 -3.00 -12.10 -2.19
CA ALA A 228 -2.71 -12.27 -0.79
C ALA A 228 -1.53 -13.22 -0.55
N ASP A 229 -0.70 -12.84 0.42
CA ASP A 229 0.34 -13.71 0.98
C ASP A 229 -0.30 -14.65 2.02
N TYR A 230 -1.22 -14.12 2.84
CA TYR A 230 -1.96 -14.89 3.85
C TYR A 230 -3.47 -14.71 3.75
N CYS A 231 -4.21 -15.78 4.01
CA CYS A 231 -5.64 -15.78 4.27
C CYS A 231 -5.89 -15.97 5.78
N LEU A 232 -6.78 -15.15 6.33
CA LEU A 232 -7.29 -15.21 7.69
C LEU A 232 -8.75 -15.65 7.61
N ILE A 233 -9.15 -16.66 8.40
CA ILE A 233 -10.52 -17.16 8.40
C ILE A 233 -11.16 -16.82 9.74
N VAL A 234 -12.17 -15.95 9.73
CA VAL A 234 -12.97 -15.64 10.91
C VAL A 234 -14.08 -16.67 11.02
N THR A 235 -14.17 -17.31 12.18
CA THR A 235 -15.17 -18.33 12.52
C THR A 235 -15.71 -18.08 13.92
N ASP A 236 -16.80 -18.72 14.29
CA ASP A 236 -17.20 -18.94 15.67
C ASP A 236 -17.07 -20.44 16.00
N ASN A 237 -17.47 -20.84 17.20
CA ASN A 237 -17.53 -22.23 17.62
C ASN A 237 -18.84 -22.91 17.16
N GLY A 238 -19.45 -22.44 16.08
CA GLY A 238 -20.69 -22.95 15.51
C GLY A 238 -20.46 -23.83 14.29
N PHE A 239 -21.38 -24.78 14.09
CA PHE A 239 -21.36 -25.76 12.99
C PHE A 239 -21.20 -25.09 11.61
N ASP A 240 -22.08 -24.15 11.27
CA ASP A 240 -22.07 -23.52 9.94
C ASP A 240 -20.81 -22.70 9.66
N ALA A 241 -20.24 -22.07 10.69
CA ALA A 241 -19.06 -21.22 10.51
C ALA A 241 -17.83 -22.09 10.19
N LEU A 242 -17.71 -23.26 10.83
CA LEU A 242 -16.68 -24.24 10.54
C LEU A 242 -16.87 -24.88 9.16
N PHE A 243 -18.11 -25.12 8.73
CA PHE A 243 -18.42 -25.51 7.35
C PHE A 243 -17.94 -24.47 6.32
N ALA A 244 -18.23 -23.19 6.58
CA ALA A 244 -17.74 -22.11 5.74
C ALA A 244 -16.20 -22.05 5.74
N ALA A 245 -15.57 -22.18 6.91
CA ALA A 245 -14.12 -22.21 7.06
C ALA A 245 -13.48 -23.33 6.24
N ASN A 246 -14.08 -24.53 6.24
CA ASN A 246 -13.60 -25.68 5.47
C ASN A 246 -13.66 -25.43 3.95
N ARG A 247 -14.75 -24.83 3.45
CA ARG A 247 -14.88 -24.46 2.03
C ARG A 247 -13.90 -23.36 1.62
N ILE A 248 -13.62 -22.41 2.51
CA ILE A 248 -12.56 -21.40 2.30
C ILE A 248 -11.20 -22.09 2.28
N GLY A 249 -10.96 -23.08 3.15
CA GLY A 249 -9.77 -23.94 3.14
C GLY A 249 -9.51 -24.58 1.78
N ALA A 250 -10.55 -25.16 1.17
CA ALA A 250 -10.49 -25.71 -0.18
C ALA A 250 -10.06 -24.67 -1.23
N SER A 251 -10.59 -23.45 -1.10
CA SER A 251 -10.25 -22.34 -2.00
C SER A 251 -8.80 -21.89 -1.85
N ILE A 252 -8.30 -21.83 -0.61
CA ILE A 252 -6.89 -21.55 -0.32
C ILE A 252 -6.00 -22.63 -0.93
N ARG A 253 -6.36 -23.91 -0.74
CA ARG A 253 -5.63 -25.06 -1.30
C ARG A 253 -5.54 -24.96 -2.82
N GLU A 254 -6.65 -24.70 -3.49
CA GLU A 254 -6.68 -24.54 -4.95
C GLU A 254 -5.77 -23.39 -5.41
N LYS A 255 -5.87 -22.21 -4.79
CA LYS A 255 -5.08 -21.04 -5.17
C LYS A 255 -3.59 -21.17 -4.84
N SER A 256 -3.25 -21.90 -3.77
CA SER A 256 -1.86 -22.12 -3.34
C SER A 256 -1.02 -22.92 -4.36
N ARG A 257 -1.66 -23.63 -5.31
CA ARG A 257 -0.99 -24.35 -6.41
C ARG A 257 -0.25 -23.41 -7.36
N SER A 258 -0.75 -22.19 -7.51
CA SER A 258 -0.24 -21.18 -8.47
C SER A 258 0.21 -19.88 -7.82
N HIS A 259 -0.16 -19.64 -6.57
CA HIS A 259 0.10 -18.39 -5.84
C HIS A 259 0.79 -18.69 -4.49
N PRO A 260 1.55 -17.74 -3.92
CA PRO A 260 2.25 -17.92 -2.64
C PRO A 260 1.31 -17.98 -1.43
N LEU A 261 -0.01 -17.91 -1.65
CA LEU A 261 -1.05 -17.88 -0.64
C LEU A 261 -0.93 -19.03 0.36
N ARG A 262 -1.02 -18.69 1.65
CA ARG A 262 -1.15 -19.64 2.77
C ARG A 262 -2.28 -19.22 3.71
N CYS A 263 -2.84 -20.16 4.46
CA CYS A 263 -3.68 -19.85 5.61
C CYS A 263 -2.77 -19.43 6.77
N ALA A 264 -2.95 -18.21 7.30
CA ALA A 264 -2.26 -17.80 8.52
C ALA A 264 -2.90 -18.42 9.77
N GLY A 265 -4.22 -18.55 9.77
CA GLY A 265 -4.95 -19.22 10.84
C GLY A 265 -6.42 -18.81 10.95
N LEU A 266 -7.09 -19.46 11.89
CA LEU A 266 -8.45 -19.18 12.30
C LEU A 266 -8.48 -18.07 13.36
N ILE A 267 -9.49 -17.22 13.30
CA ILE A 267 -9.81 -16.24 14.35
C ILE A 267 -11.19 -16.62 14.87
N GLY A 268 -11.24 -17.19 16.08
CA GLY A 268 -12.48 -17.44 16.79
C GLY A 268 -13.08 -16.12 17.23
N ASN A 269 -14.29 -15.80 16.81
CA ASN A 269 -14.96 -14.55 17.12
C ASN A 269 -16.32 -14.83 17.75
N ARG A 270 -16.73 -13.99 18.71
CA ARG A 270 -17.98 -14.13 19.46
C ARG A 270 -18.13 -15.51 20.10
N SER A 271 -17.03 -16.05 20.63
CA SER A 271 -17.03 -17.39 21.21
C SER A 271 -16.29 -17.45 22.53
N SER A 272 -16.97 -17.96 23.56
CA SER A 272 -16.40 -18.20 24.88
C SER A 272 -15.73 -19.57 24.99
N GLN A 273 -16.09 -20.51 24.12
CA GLN A 273 -15.52 -21.86 24.04
C GLN A 273 -14.87 -22.05 22.67
N ARG A 274 -13.96 -23.02 22.56
CA ARG A 274 -13.22 -23.34 21.33
C ARG A 274 -13.16 -24.84 21.03
N ASP A 275 -13.99 -25.61 21.70
CA ASP A 275 -13.99 -27.07 21.66
C ASP A 275 -14.36 -27.65 20.28
N LEU A 276 -15.35 -27.08 19.59
CA LEU A 276 -15.64 -27.44 18.20
C LEU A 276 -14.56 -26.96 17.23
N ILE A 277 -13.99 -25.77 17.47
CA ILE A 277 -12.86 -25.27 16.67
C ILE A 277 -11.67 -26.22 16.82
N ASP A 278 -11.34 -26.65 18.03
CA ASP A 278 -10.27 -27.61 18.32
C ASP A 278 -10.55 -28.95 17.64
N LYS A 279 -11.79 -29.46 17.74
CA LYS A 279 -12.20 -30.70 17.06
C LYS A 279 -12.03 -30.63 15.55
N TYR A 280 -12.37 -29.49 14.95
CA TYR A 280 -12.16 -29.24 13.53
C TYR A 280 -10.66 -29.20 13.18
N VAL A 281 -9.86 -28.48 13.96
CA VAL A 281 -8.42 -28.31 13.73
C VAL A 281 -7.64 -29.64 13.88
N GLU A 282 -8.10 -30.57 14.72
CA GLU A 282 -7.54 -31.93 14.79
C GLU A 282 -7.55 -32.64 13.42
N HIS A 283 -8.59 -32.39 12.61
CA HIS A 283 -8.80 -33.07 11.33
C HIS A 283 -8.36 -32.21 10.13
N CYS A 284 -8.49 -30.89 10.25
CA CYS A 284 -7.99 -29.91 9.29
C CYS A 284 -6.97 -28.98 9.98
N PRO A 285 -5.68 -29.39 10.09
CA PRO A 285 -4.70 -28.63 10.85
C PRO A 285 -4.54 -27.19 10.35
N MET A 286 -4.95 -26.23 11.18
CA MET A 286 -4.78 -24.80 10.98
C MET A 286 -4.39 -24.13 12.31
N PRO A 287 -3.49 -23.14 12.31
CA PRO A 287 -3.24 -22.35 13.51
C PRO A 287 -4.50 -21.63 13.96
N ILE A 288 -4.72 -21.52 15.27
CA ILE A 288 -5.72 -20.62 15.87
C ILE A 288 -4.95 -19.39 16.34
N LEU A 289 -5.22 -18.23 15.74
CA LEU A 289 -4.50 -17.00 16.04
C LEU A 289 -5.00 -16.38 17.34
N GLU A 290 -6.32 -16.34 17.52
CA GLU A 290 -6.95 -15.75 18.69
C GLU A 290 -8.40 -16.23 18.82
N VAL A 291 -8.94 -16.22 20.04
CA VAL A 291 -10.37 -16.47 20.30
C VAL A 291 -10.95 -15.33 21.13
N LEU A 292 -11.84 -14.56 20.52
CA LEU A 292 -12.48 -13.40 21.12
C LEU A 292 -13.88 -13.80 21.64
N PRO A 293 -14.19 -13.54 22.92
CA PRO A 293 -15.53 -13.76 23.44
C PRO A 293 -16.53 -12.75 22.85
N LEU A 294 -17.82 -12.98 23.12
CA LEU A 294 -18.85 -12.01 22.77
C LEU A 294 -18.72 -10.78 23.69
N ILE A 295 -18.13 -9.70 23.17
CA ILE A 295 -17.93 -8.44 23.89
C ILE A 295 -18.91 -7.40 23.35
N GLU A 296 -19.73 -6.86 24.24
CA GLU A 296 -20.80 -5.92 23.88
C GLU A 296 -20.23 -4.59 23.35
N ASP A 297 -19.12 -4.10 23.91
CA ASP A 297 -18.47 -2.86 23.46
C ASP A 297 -17.98 -2.92 22.01
N ILE A 298 -17.67 -4.12 21.48
CA ILE A 298 -17.37 -4.28 20.06
C ILE A 298 -18.62 -3.97 19.23
N ARG A 299 -19.80 -4.40 19.67
CA ARG A 299 -21.07 -4.06 19.00
C ARG A 299 -21.38 -2.57 19.13
N ILE A 300 -21.21 -2.00 20.32
CA ILE A 300 -21.41 -0.56 20.58
C ILE A 300 -20.48 0.29 19.71
N SER A 301 -19.21 -0.09 19.56
CA SER A 301 -18.25 0.63 18.71
C SER A 301 -18.77 0.75 17.27
N ARG A 302 -19.35 -0.33 16.73
CA ARG A 302 -19.94 -0.34 15.39
C ARG A 302 -21.14 0.61 15.27
N VAL A 303 -22.02 0.63 16.27
CA VAL A 303 -23.19 1.53 16.31
C VAL A 303 -22.76 3.00 16.37
N LYS A 304 -21.66 3.29 17.10
CA LYS A 304 -21.06 4.62 17.17
C LYS A 304 -20.24 5.01 15.93
N ALA A 305 -20.10 4.12 14.95
CA ALA A 305 -19.23 4.29 13.79
C ALA A 305 -17.74 4.45 14.15
N GLN A 306 -17.31 3.85 15.26
CA GLN A 306 -15.95 3.94 15.79
C GLN A 306 -15.28 2.56 15.85
N THR A 307 -13.95 2.53 15.84
CA THR A 307 -13.20 1.31 16.15
C THR A 307 -13.14 1.07 17.66
N ILE A 308 -12.82 -0.15 18.10
CA ILE A 308 -12.64 -0.40 19.55
C ILE A 308 -11.47 0.42 20.12
N PHE A 309 -10.44 0.62 19.30
CA PHE A 309 -9.28 1.45 19.62
C PHE A 309 -9.59 2.93 19.79
N GLU A 310 -10.63 3.43 19.12
CA GLU A 310 -11.10 4.80 19.27
C GLU A 310 -11.98 4.92 20.52
N LEU A 311 -12.87 3.94 20.74
CA LEU A 311 -13.70 3.90 21.95
C LEU A 311 -12.85 3.73 23.22
N ALA A 312 -11.73 3.01 23.14
CA ALA A 312 -10.79 2.85 24.24
C ALA A 312 -10.08 4.16 24.63
N GLU A 313 -10.01 5.18 23.75
CA GLU A 313 -9.43 6.48 24.11
C GLU A 313 -10.27 7.21 25.17
N SER A 314 -11.59 6.99 25.18
CA SER A 314 -12.48 7.52 26.24
C SER A 314 -12.72 6.53 27.37
N ASN A 315 -12.52 5.23 27.12
CA ASN A 315 -12.84 4.15 28.05
C ASN A 315 -11.61 3.23 28.22
N PRO A 316 -10.67 3.55 29.13
CA PRO A 316 -9.41 2.81 29.27
C PRO A 316 -9.57 1.32 29.58
N GLU A 317 -10.69 0.91 30.19
CA GLU A 317 -11.02 -0.51 30.44
C GLU A 317 -11.10 -1.35 29.14
N LEU A 318 -11.32 -0.71 27.99
CA LEU A 318 -11.39 -1.39 26.69
C LEU A 318 -10.00 -1.64 26.06
N GLU A 319 -8.91 -1.23 26.71
CA GLU A 319 -7.55 -1.54 26.24
C GLU A 319 -7.30 -3.05 26.19
N GLU A 320 -7.84 -3.82 27.14
CA GLU A 320 -7.74 -5.30 27.12
C GLU A 320 -8.43 -5.91 25.89
N VAL A 321 -9.52 -5.30 25.42
CA VAL A 321 -10.20 -5.74 24.19
C VAL A 321 -9.36 -5.43 22.95
N CYS A 322 -8.60 -4.35 22.98
CA CYS A 322 -7.67 -3.99 21.92
C CYS A 322 -6.52 -5.00 21.80
N ASP A 323 -6.10 -5.60 22.91
CA ASP A 323 -4.99 -6.56 22.96
C ASP A 323 -5.23 -7.80 22.11
N PHE A 324 -6.47 -8.30 22.02
CA PHE A 324 -6.81 -9.40 21.09
C PHE A 324 -6.40 -9.08 19.65
N TYR A 325 -6.67 -7.85 19.18
CA TYR A 325 -6.31 -7.44 17.83
C TYR A 325 -4.81 -7.14 17.67
N LEU A 326 -4.17 -6.61 18.73
CA LEU A 326 -2.71 -6.41 18.76
C LEU A 326 -1.96 -7.75 18.70
N ASN A 327 -2.43 -8.77 19.42
CA ASN A 327 -1.89 -10.13 19.40
C ASN A 327 -1.96 -10.74 18.00
N ILE A 328 -3.13 -10.68 17.34
CA ILE A 328 -3.27 -11.13 15.95
C ILE A 328 -2.30 -10.36 15.04
N GLY A 329 -2.24 -9.03 15.20
CA GLY A 329 -1.33 -8.17 14.45
C GLY A 329 0.14 -8.58 14.59
N ASP A 330 0.59 -8.85 15.82
CA ASP A 330 1.97 -9.22 16.13
C ASP A 330 2.33 -10.61 15.59
N GLN A 331 1.42 -11.58 15.72
CA GLN A 331 1.59 -12.91 15.13
C GLN A 331 1.74 -12.82 13.61
N ILE A 332 0.93 -12.01 12.93
CA ILE A 332 1.02 -11.83 11.48
C ILE A 332 2.30 -11.09 11.08
N LEU A 333 2.70 -10.06 11.82
CA LEU A 333 3.92 -9.31 11.56
C LEU A 333 5.20 -10.11 11.81
N SER A 334 5.13 -11.20 12.59
CA SER A 334 6.24 -12.16 12.72
C SER A 334 6.58 -12.86 11.40
N GLY A 335 5.65 -12.88 10.44
CA GLY A 335 5.80 -13.55 9.15
C GLY A 335 5.72 -15.07 9.28
N PRO A 336 4.59 -15.62 9.77
CA PRO A 336 4.44 -17.06 9.99
C PRO A 336 4.58 -17.83 8.67
N GLU A 337 5.01 -19.09 8.70
CA GLU A 337 5.10 -19.89 7.47
C GLU A 337 3.71 -20.05 6.80
N GLY A 338 2.68 -20.18 7.64
CA GLY A 338 1.31 -20.46 7.21
C GLY A 338 1.14 -21.90 6.71
N VAL A 339 -0.10 -22.33 6.55
CA VAL A 339 -0.42 -23.70 6.14
C VAL A 339 -1.20 -23.72 4.82
N VAL A 340 -1.13 -24.82 4.09
CA VAL A 340 -2.09 -25.12 3.02
C VAL A 340 -3.11 -26.09 3.62
N PRO A 341 -4.35 -25.65 3.89
CA PRO A 341 -5.38 -26.50 4.44
C PRO A 341 -5.59 -27.78 3.61
N LYS A 342 -5.87 -28.88 4.31
CA LYS A 342 -6.41 -30.10 3.71
C LYS A 342 -7.84 -30.23 4.20
N GLU A 343 -8.74 -29.58 3.49
CA GLU A 343 -10.18 -29.58 3.79
C GLU A 343 -10.74 -31.00 3.89
N LEU A 344 -11.75 -31.18 4.73
CA LEU A 344 -12.54 -32.42 4.79
C LEU A 344 -13.61 -32.42 3.71
N MET A 345 -14.08 -33.61 3.33
CA MET A 345 -15.29 -33.75 2.51
C MET A 345 -16.53 -33.34 3.31
N ASP A 346 -17.53 -32.74 2.66
CA ASP A 346 -18.72 -32.20 3.35
C ASP A 346 -19.43 -33.23 4.24
N ARG A 347 -19.54 -34.49 3.81
CA ARG A 347 -20.17 -35.57 4.58
C ARG A 347 -19.35 -35.95 5.82
N GLU A 348 -18.03 -35.97 5.70
CA GLU A 348 -17.12 -36.29 6.81
C GLU A 348 -17.15 -35.17 7.84
N LEU A 349 -17.10 -33.92 7.39
CA LEU A 349 -17.22 -32.75 8.26
C LEU A 349 -18.58 -32.72 8.96
N PHE A 350 -19.65 -33.08 8.25
CA PHE A 350 -20.99 -33.13 8.83
C PHE A 350 -21.03 -34.10 10.00
N SER A 351 -20.62 -35.35 9.78
CA SER A 351 -20.58 -36.37 10.84
C SER A 351 -19.70 -35.92 12.00
N LEU A 352 -18.47 -35.44 11.71
CA LEU A 352 -17.53 -35.00 12.72
C LEU A 352 -18.14 -33.96 13.68
N LEU A 353 -18.76 -32.92 13.13
CA LEU A 353 -19.30 -31.83 13.92
C LEU A 353 -20.64 -32.20 14.56
N SER A 354 -21.50 -32.97 13.87
CA SER A 354 -22.79 -33.42 14.43
C SER A 354 -22.60 -34.39 15.58
N ASP A 355 -21.70 -35.36 15.43
CA ASP A 355 -21.45 -36.39 16.44
C ASP A 355 -20.87 -35.77 17.71
N TYR A 356 -19.95 -34.80 17.54
CA TYR A 356 -19.41 -34.06 18.69
C TYR A 356 -20.51 -33.24 19.40
N TYR A 357 -21.33 -32.52 18.62
CA TYR A 357 -22.38 -31.68 19.18
C TYR A 357 -23.42 -32.51 19.93
N LEU A 358 -23.90 -33.61 19.33
CA LEU A 358 -24.93 -34.46 19.92
C LEU A 358 -24.43 -35.22 21.15
N ASN A 359 -23.20 -35.73 21.12
CA ASN A 359 -22.63 -36.47 22.26
C ASN A 359 -22.36 -35.57 23.46
N LYS A 360 -22.01 -34.29 23.25
CA LYS A 360 -21.81 -33.32 24.33
C LYS A 360 -23.12 -33.05 25.07
N THR A 361 -24.22 -32.86 24.34
CA THR A 361 -25.56 -32.67 24.93
C THR A 361 -25.96 -33.88 25.79
N SER A 362 -25.70 -35.10 25.32
CA SER A 362 -26.01 -36.32 26.08
C SER A 362 -25.20 -36.44 27.39
N GLN A 363 -23.96 -35.96 27.39
CA GLN A 363 -23.11 -35.96 28.59
C GLN A 363 -23.52 -34.88 29.60
N GLU A 364 -23.91 -33.69 29.14
CA GLU A 364 -24.44 -32.62 30.00
C GLU A 364 -25.81 -32.99 30.61
N GLU A 365 -26.68 -33.67 29.85
CA GLU A 365 -27.96 -34.20 30.35
C GLU A 365 -27.76 -35.26 31.44
N THR A 366 -26.84 -36.21 31.23
CA THR A 366 -26.55 -37.24 32.23
C THR A 366 -25.87 -36.69 33.48
N GLN A 367 -25.01 -35.66 33.36
CA GLN A 367 -24.43 -34.97 34.51
C GLN A 367 -25.48 -34.20 35.33
N ASN A 368 -26.37 -33.48 34.66
CA ASN A 368 -27.45 -32.75 35.34
C ASN A 368 -28.45 -33.69 36.02
N GLU A 369 -28.75 -34.85 35.45
CA GLU A 369 -29.56 -35.87 36.11
C GLU A 369 -28.86 -36.45 37.35
N THR A 370 -27.55 -36.73 37.28
CA THR A 370 -26.79 -37.22 38.44
C THR A 370 -26.67 -36.19 39.56
N ASP A 371 -26.51 -34.90 39.23
CA ASP A 371 -26.47 -33.84 40.23
C ASP A 371 -27.85 -33.61 40.87
N PHE A 372 -28.94 -33.78 40.11
CA PHE A 372 -30.30 -33.70 40.65
C PHE A 372 -30.66 -34.88 41.57
N LEU A 373 -30.01 -36.04 41.38
CA LEU A 373 -30.14 -37.23 42.23
C LEU A 373 -29.26 -37.18 43.49
N MET A 374 -28.33 -36.22 43.61
CA MET A 374 -27.44 -36.05 44.76
C MET A 374 -27.80 -34.89 45.70
N VAL A 375 -28.96 -34.24 45.51
CA VAL A 375 -29.49 -33.17 46.39
C VAL A 375 -30.59 -33.66 47.31
#